data_AF-A0AA97F0N4-F1
#
_entry.id   AF-A0AA97F0N4-F1
#
_cell.length_a   1.000
_cell.length_b   1.000
_cell.length_c   1.000
_cell.angle_alpha   90.00
_cell.angle_beta   90.00
_cell.angle_gamma   90.00
#
_symmetry.space_group_name_H-M   'P 1'
#
loop_
_entity.id
_entity.type
_entity.pdbx_description
1 polymer ?
#
loop_
_entity_poly.entity_id
_entity_poly.type
_entity_poly.pdbx_seq_one_letter_code
_entity_poly.pdbx_strand_id
1 'polypeptide(L)'
;MQRFRSKIDWWVIAFVVCMTGLLGELLLTMQAKGNIVAYPFHSTVYMLTIILIWWPILNTRYIVDQHHLTIHCMFLTWKIKLSDIQHISPTNNSVSSPALSLKRLKIEYLKSGQSKFVLISPRNQTAFCQALQRHAPDISYKL
;
A
#
# COMPACT_ATOMS: atom_id res chain seq x y z
N MET A 1 3.24 18.16 9.78
CA MET A 1 3.41 16.77 9.28
C MET A 1 2.30 15.87 9.84
N GLN A 2 1.37 15.42 9.00
CA GLN A 2 0.32 14.46 9.39
C GLN A 2 0.59 13.10 8.74
N ARG A 3 0.46 12.01 9.52
CA ARG A 3 0.71 10.64 9.06
C ARG A 3 -0.62 9.89 8.91
N PHE A 4 -0.82 9.27 7.75
CA PHE A 4 -1.99 8.48 7.42
C PHE A 4 -1.56 7.05 7.08
N ARG A 5 -2.25 6.06 7.64
CA ARG A 5 -2.00 4.65 7.29
C ARG A 5 -2.82 4.23 6.09
N SER A 6 -2.35 3.22 5.37
CA SER A 6 -3.15 2.59 4.32
C SER A 6 -4.36 1.85 4.89
N LYS A 7 -5.49 1.97 4.20
CA LYS A 7 -6.63 1.11 4.42
C LYS A 7 -6.27 -0.26 3.88
N ILE A 8 -6.35 -1.26 4.75
CA ILE A 8 -6.24 -2.66 4.37
C ILE A 8 -7.66 -3.22 4.54
N ASP A 9 -8.22 -3.76 3.47
CA ASP A 9 -9.55 -4.36 3.54
C ASP A 9 -9.49 -5.72 4.24
N TRP A 10 -10.54 -6.05 5.01
CA TRP A 10 -10.54 -7.25 5.86
C TRP A 10 -10.27 -8.54 5.07
N TRP A 11 -10.84 -8.67 3.86
CA TRP A 11 -10.66 -9.84 3.00
C TRP A 11 -9.19 -10.06 2.60
N VAL A 12 -8.39 -9.00 2.51
CA VAL A 12 -6.95 -9.08 2.26
C VAL A 12 -6.23 -9.69 3.45
N ILE A 13 -6.56 -9.23 4.65
CA ILE A 13 -5.98 -9.77 5.88
C ILE A 13 -6.34 -11.25 5.98
N ALA A 14 -7.61 -11.60 5.74
CA ALA A 14 -8.06 -12.98 5.73
C ALA A 14 -7.29 -13.83 4.69
N PHE A 15 -7.14 -13.34 3.46
CA PHE A 15 -6.37 -14.03 2.42
C PHE A 15 -4.90 -14.24 2.83
N VAL A 16 -4.25 -13.22 3.39
CA VAL A 16 -2.86 -13.28 3.86
C VAL A 16 -2.70 -14.25 5.02
N VAL A 17 -3.65 -14.25 5.97
CA VAL A 17 -3.66 -15.20 7.08
C VAL A 17 -3.83 -16.63 6.57
N CYS A 18 -4.74 -16.88 5.63
CA CYS A 18 -4.90 -18.20 5.01
C CYS A 18 -3.63 -18.65 4.28
N MET A 19 -3.02 -17.79 3.46
CA MET A 19 -1.76 -18.11 2.77
C MET A 19 -0.62 -18.39 3.75
N THR A 20 -0.53 -17.61 4.83
CA THR A 20 0.45 -17.83 5.89
C THR A 20 0.22 -19.15 6.60
N GLY A 21 -1.04 -19.52 6.86
CA GLY A 21 -1.41 -20.81 7.45
C GLY A 21 -0.99 -22.00 6.59
N LEU A 22 -1.25 -21.94 5.27
CA LEU A 22 -0.85 -22.99 4.33
C LEU A 22 0.68 -23.16 4.25
N LEU A 23 1.42 -22.06 4.20
CA LEU A 23 2.89 -22.09 4.23
C LEU A 23 3.42 -22.58 5.59
N GLY A 24 2.75 -22.21 6.68
CA GLY A 24 3.06 -22.67 8.03
C GLY A 24 2.86 -24.17 8.20
N GLU A 25 1.76 -24.72 7.71
CA GLU A 25 1.50 -26.16 7.71
C GLU A 25 2.56 -26.92 6.90
N LEU A 26 2.96 -26.39 5.75
CA LEU A 26 4.04 -26.97 4.95
C LEU A 26 5.37 -26.99 5.72
N LEU A 27 5.71 -25.91 6.44
CA LEU A 27 6.89 -25.88 7.30
C LEU A 27 6.80 -26.88 8.46
N LEU A 28 5.64 -26.99 9.12
CA LEU A 28 5.41 -27.95 10.21
C LEU A 28 5.53 -29.40 9.74
N THR A 29 4.99 -29.71 8.56
CA THR A 29 5.12 -31.06 7.97
C THR A 29 6.54 -31.36 7.52
N MET A 30 7.28 -30.37 7.00
CA MET A 30 8.72 -30.52 6.72
C MET A 30 9.52 -30.78 8.00
N GLN A 31 9.18 -30.09 9.11
CA GLN A 31 9.82 -30.31 10.40
C GLN A 31 9.54 -31.72 10.92
N ALA A 32 8.28 -32.16 10.89
CA ALA A 32 7.87 -33.48 11.37
C ALA A 32 8.53 -34.64 10.60
N LYS A 33 8.79 -34.43 9.30
CA LYS A 33 9.49 -35.40 8.45
C LYS A 33 11.02 -35.30 8.50
N GLY A 34 11.59 -34.40 9.30
CA GLY A 34 13.04 -34.14 9.34
C GLY A 34 13.61 -33.45 8.10
N ASN A 35 12.75 -33.02 7.17
CA ASN A 35 13.13 -32.48 5.87
C ASN A 35 13.67 -31.05 5.92
N ILE A 36 13.49 -30.33 7.04
CA ILE A 36 14.04 -28.96 7.19
C ILE A 36 15.56 -28.95 7.06
N VAL A 37 16.24 -29.95 7.62
CA VAL A 37 17.71 -30.06 7.57
C VAL A 37 18.16 -30.64 6.22
N ALA A 38 17.34 -31.51 5.62
CA ALA A 38 17.62 -32.09 4.30
C ALA A 38 17.43 -31.08 3.15
N TYR A 39 16.51 -30.12 3.29
CA TYR A 39 16.17 -29.14 2.25
C TYR A 39 16.13 -27.70 2.81
N PRO A 40 17.27 -27.18 3.30
CA PRO A 40 17.33 -25.86 3.95
C PRO A 40 16.97 -24.70 3.01
N PHE A 41 17.17 -24.88 1.71
CA PHE A 41 16.78 -23.87 0.72
C PHE A 41 15.27 -23.69 0.65
N HIS A 42 14.50 -24.79 0.65
CA HIS A 42 13.03 -24.74 0.56
C HIS A 42 12.41 -24.10 1.81
N SER A 43 12.88 -24.49 3.00
CA SER A 43 12.41 -23.90 4.26
C SER A 43 12.72 -22.40 4.35
N THR A 44 13.92 -21.99 3.91
CA THR A 44 14.29 -20.57 3.82
C THR A 44 13.38 -19.79 2.88
N VAL A 45 13.08 -20.33 1.69
CA VAL A 45 12.19 -19.68 0.71
C VAL A 45 10.78 -19.51 1.27
N TYR A 46 10.21 -20.51 1.94
CA TYR A 46 8.88 -20.39 2.55
C TYR A 46 8.84 -19.35 3.66
N MET A 47 9.85 -19.33 4.54
CA MET A 47 9.93 -18.33 5.61
C MET A 47 10.06 -16.91 5.03
N LEU A 48 10.89 -16.74 4.01
CA LEU A 48 11.09 -15.46 3.34
C LEU A 48 9.81 -15.00 2.62
N THR A 49 9.07 -15.93 2.02
CA THR A 49 7.79 -15.64 1.37
C THR A 49 6.77 -15.10 2.37
N ILE A 50 6.66 -15.71 3.56
CA ILE A 50 5.78 -15.21 4.63
C ILE A 50 6.15 -13.77 5.01
N ILE A 51 7.44 -13.50 5.23
CA ILE A 51 7.91 -12.15 5.58
C ILE A 51 7.55 -11.14 4.48
N LEU A 52 7.80 -11.48 3.21
CA LEU A 52 7.51 -10.59 2.08
C LEU A 52 6.02 -10.29 1.93
N ILE A 53 5.13 -11.25 2.24
CA ILE A 53 3.68 -11.04 2.18
C ILE A 53 3.21 -10.07 3.28
N TRP A 54 3.75 -10.19 4.50
CA TRP A 54 3.37 -9.34 5.63
C TRP A 54 3.99 -7.95 5.60
N TRP A 55 5.18 -7.80 5.02
CA TRP A 55 5.92 -6.55 4.96
C TRP A 55 5.14 -5.33 4.42
N PRO A 56 4.46 -5.38 3.25
CA PRO A 56 3.72 -4.24 2.72
C PRO A 56 2.54 -3.84 3.62
N ILE A 57 1.93 -4.79 4.33
CA ILE A 57 0.81 -4.56 5.24
C ILE A 57 1.26 -3.69 6.42
N LEU A 58 2.46 -3.93 6.94
CA LEU A 58 2.98 -3.21 8.09
C LEU A 58 3.62 -1.86 7.73
N ASN A 59 4.28 -1.77 6.57
CA ASN A 59 5.13 -0.62 6.24
C ASN A 59 4.45 0.46 5.36
N THR A 60 3.28 0.21 4.79
CA THR A 60 2.61 1.18 3.90
C THR A 60 2.03 2.37 4.69
N ARG A 61 2.57 3.57 4.45
CA ARG A 61 2.18 4.81 5.11
C ARG A 61 2.26 6.02 4.19
N TYR A 62 1.41 7.00 4.43
CA TYR A 62 1.38 8.28 3.73
C TYR A 62 1.69 9.41 4.71
N ILE A 63 2.54 10.34 4.31
CA ILE A 63 2.94 11.48 5.13
C ILE A 63 2.63 12.74 4.33
N VAL A 64 1.73 13.57 4.86
CA VAL A 64 1.40 14.88 4.30
C VAL A 64 2.19 15.92 5.08
N ASP A 65 3.04 16.64 4.36
CA ASP A 65 3.81 17.77 4.88
C ASP A 65 3.37 19.08 4.21
N GLN A 66 3.91 20.22 4.65
CA GLN A 66 3.51 21.54 4.14
C GLN A 66 3.72 21.72 2.63
N HIS A 67 4.74 21.08 2.07
CA HIS A 67 5.12 21.23 0.65
C HIS A 67 5.08 19.93 -0.14
N HIS A 68 5.06 18.79 0.55
CA HIS A 68 5.25 17.48 -0.08
C HIS A 68 4.27 16.43 0.47
N LEU A 69 3.76 15.61 -0.44
CA LEU A 69 3.13 14.33 -0.15
C LEU A 69 4.19 13.23 -0.31
N THR A 70 4.49 12.53 0.79
CA THR A 70 5.41 11.38 0.77
C THR A 70 4.62 10.09 0.94
N ILE A 71 4.76 9.19 -0.01
CA ILE A 71 4.12 7.87 -0.03
C ILE A 71 5.21 6.83 0.19
N HIS A 72 5.12 6.08 1.29
CA HIS A 72 5.99 4.94 1.55
C HIS A 72 5.22 3.65 1.28
N CYS A 73 5.75 2.82 0.38
CA CYS A 73 5.25 1.49 0.10
C CYS A 73 6.43 0.52 0.04
N MET A 74 6.56 -0.34 1.06
CA MET A 74 7.58 -1.39 1.10
C MET A 74 9.02 -0.83 0.98
N PHE A 75 9.65 -0.86 -0.20
CA PHE A 75 10.96 -0.25 -0.49
C PHE A 75 10.86 1.03 -1.34
N LEU A 76 9.70 1.30 -1.94
CA LEU A 76 9.48 2.49 -2.75
C LEU A 76 9.02 3.65 -1.87
N THR A 77 9.73 4.78 -2.00
CA THR A 77 9.29 6.05 -1.42
C THR A 77 9.09 7.04 -2.56
N TRP A 78 7.85 7.50 -2.73
CA TRP A 78 7.53 8.56 -3.69
C TRP A 78 7.33 9.87 -2.95
N LYS A 79 8.04 10.92 -3.37
CA LYS A 79 7.88 12.28 -2.86
C LYS A 79 7.32 13.13 -3.99
N ILE A 80 6.14 13.69 -3.78
CA ILE A 80 5.40 14.50 -4.75
C ILE A 80 5.22 15.89 -4.13
N LYS A 81 5.53 16.96 -4.85
CA LYS A 81 5.25 18.31 -4.35
C LYS A 81 3.76 18.57 -4.44
N LEU A 82 3.20 19.24 -3.44
CA LEU A 82 1.78 19.58 -3.44
C LEU A 82 1.41 20.55 -4.57
N SER A 83 2.34 21.42 -4.96
CA SER A 83 2.20 22.33 -6.12
C SER A 83 2.04 21.61 -7.46
N ASP A 84 2.56 20.38 -7.56
CA ASP A 84 2.53 19.62 -8.81
C ASP A 84 1.22 18.84 -8.96
N ILE A 85 0.42 18.75 -7.88
CA ILE A 85 -0.85 18.03 -7.86
C ILE A 85 -1.90 18.88 -8.55
N GLN A 86 -2.48 18.35 -9.63
CA GLN A 86 -3.49 19.05 -10.42
C GLN A 86 -4.90 18.65 -9.99
N HIS A 87 -5.12 17.34 -9.86
CA HIS A 87 -6.45 16.77 -9.62
C HIS A 87 -6.40 15.65 -8.60
N ILE A 88 -7.39 15.65 -7.71
CA ILE A 88 -7.66 14.55 -6.79
C ILE A 88 -9.09 14.12 -7.01
N SER A 89 -9.27 12.84 -7.35
CA SER A 89 -10.59 12.23 -7.53
C SER A 89 -10.72 10.93 -6.75
N PRO A 90 -11.88 10.66 -6.12
CA PRO A 90 -12.16 9.34 -5.60
C PRO A 90 -12.35 8.39 -6.78
N THR A 91 -11.67 7.26 -6.74
CA THR A 91 -11.94 6.15 -7.65
C THR A 91 -12.59 5.02 -6.88
N ASN A 92 -13.80 4.68 -7.32
CA ASN A 92 -14.51 3.48 -6.93
C ASN A 92 -14.51 2.44 -8.06
N ASN A 93 -13.70 2.66 -9.11
CA ASN A 93 -13.69 1.80 -10.29
C ASN A 93 -13.15 0.41 -9.93
N SER A 94 -14.08 -0.49 -9.68
CA SER A 94 -13.88 -1.90 -9.37
C SER A 94 -13.74 -2.78 -10.61
N VAL A 95 -13.79 -2.20 -11.82
CA VAL A 95 -14.24 -2.95 -13.01
C VAL A 95 -13.14 -3.77 -13.70
N SER A 96 -11.85 -3.58 -13.43
CA SER A 96 -10.83 -4.29 -14.23
C SER A 96 -9.47 -4.54 -13.56
N SER A 97 -9.40 -4.72 -12.23
CA SER A 97 -8.13 -5.16 -11.61
C SER A 97 -8.36 -5.85 -10.25
N PRO A 98 -7.86 -7.08 -10.06
CA PRO A 98 -7.85 -7.73 -8.75
C PRO A 98 -6.80 -7.03 -7.89
N ALA A 99 -7.21 -6.19 -6.93
CA ALA A 99 -6.25 -5.45 -6.13
C ALA A 99 -6.75 -5.10 -4.72
N LEU A 100 -5.85 -5.19 -3.75
CA LEU A 100 -5.98 -5.20 -2.28
C LEU A 100 -6.76 -4.04 -1.59
N SER A 101 -7.35 -3.09 -2.32
CA SER A 101 -8.36 -2.20 -1.74
C SER A 101 -9.23 -1.51 -2.78
N LEU A 102 -10.54 -1.40 -2.50
CA LEU A 102 -11.55 -0.89 -3.45
C LEU A 102 -11.78 0.62 -3.37
N LYS A 103 -11.40 1.28 -2.26
CA LYS A 103 -11.56 2.74 -2.09
C LYS A 103 -10.21 3.43 -2.24
N ARG A 104 -9.90 3.92 -3.43
CA ARG A 104 -8.65 4.65 -3.71
C ARG A 104 -8.95 6.10 -4.07
N LEU A 105 -8.00 6.97 -3.77
CA LEU A 105 -7.92 8.31 -4.32
C LEU A 105 -6.89 8.27 -5.44
N LYS A 106 -7.27 8.80 -6.61
CA LYS A 106 -6.34 9.05 -7.72
C LYS A 106 -5.79 10.45 -7.55
N ILE A 107 -4.48 10.56 -7.44
CA ILE A 107 -3.76 11.83 -7.40
C ILE A 107 -3.04 11.97 -8.73
N GLU A 108 -3.44 12.96 -9.52
CA GLU A 108 -2.81 13.33 -10.78
C GLU A 108 -1.85 14.49 -10.53
N TYR A 109 -0.60 14.34 -10.96
CA TYR A 109 0.45 15.31 -10.74
C TYR A 109 1.39 15.41 -11.94
N LEU A 110 1.96 16.58 -12.16
CA LEU A 110 2.98 16.79 -13.18
C LEU A 110 4.35 16.39 -12.64
N LYS A 111 5.09 15.59 -13.40
CA LYS A 111 6.50 15.30 -13.12
C LYS A 111 7.31 15.53 -14.38
N SER A 112 8.20 16.53 -14.35
CA SER A 112 9.06 16.90 -15.48
C SER A 112 8.27 17.15 -16.78
N GLY A 113 7.13 17.84 -16.67
CA GLY A 113 6.26 18.18 -17.81
C GLY A 113 5.34 17.06 -18.29
N GLN A 114 5.40 15.86 -17.72
CA GLN A 114 4.49 14.76 -18.03
C GLN A 114 3.44 14.56 -16.94
N SER A 115 2.18 14.38 -17.32
CA SER A 115 1.11 14.03 -16.38
C SER A 115 1.28 12.58 -15.93
N LYS A 116 1.39 12.38 -14.62
CA LYS A 116 1.46 11.08 -13.96
C LYS A 116 0.33 10.97 -12.96
N PHE A 117 -0.03 9.75 -12.60
CA PHE A 117 -1.00 9.51 -11.54
C PHE A 117 -0.48 8.47 -10.56
N VAL A 118 -0.92 8.59 -9.31
CA VAL A 118 -0.73 7.58 -8.27
C VAL A 118 -2.07 7.26 -7.61
N LEU A 119 -2.28 5.98 -7.32
CA LEU A 119 -3.44 5.51 -6.60
C LEU A 119 -3.03 5.25 -5.15
N ILE A 120 -3.73 5.89 -4.22
CA ILE A 120 -3.50 5.69 -2.78
C ILE A 120 -4.80 5.33 -2.09
N SER A 121 -4.75 4.55 -1.02
CA SER A 121 -5.93 4.20 -0.21
C SER A 121 -5.74 4.61 1.25
N PRO A 122 -5.72 5.91 1.59
CA PRO A 122 -5.62 6.33 2.98
C PRO A 122 -6.82 5.83 3.79
N ARG A 123 -6.57 5.31 5.00
CA ARG A 123 -7.62 4.77 5.90
C ARG A 123 -8.70 5.79 6.21
N ASN A 124 -8.32 7.06 6.36
CA ASN A 124 -9.23 8.17 6.57
C ASN A 124 -9.10 9.15 5.39
N GLN A 125 -9.84 8.88 4.31
CA GLN A 125 -9.81 9.69 3.09
C GLN A 125 -10.22 11.13 3.35
N THR A 126 -11.25 11.36 4.18
CA THR A 126 -11.73 12.71 4.52
C THR A 126 -10.65 13.52 5.22
N ALA A 127 -10.03 12.96 6.27
CA ALA A 127 -8.96 13.65 6.99
C ALA A 127 -7.71 13.88 6.11
N PHE A 128 -7.42 12.95 5.20
CA PHE A 128 -6.33 13.09 4.23
C PHE A 128 -6.61 14.24 3.23
N CYS A 129 -7.82 14.30 2.66
CA CYS A 129 -8.20 15.40 1.76
C CYS A 129 -8.19 16.76 2.47
N GLN A 130 -8.68 16.83 3.71
CA GLN A 130 -8.62 18.05 4.52
C GLN A 130 -7.18 18.50 4.80
N ALA A 131 -6.26 17.56 5.03
CA ALA A 131 -4.85 17.87 5.23
C ALA A 131 -4.22 18.44 3.94
N LEU A 132 -4.61 17.92 2.77
CA LEU A 132 -4.16 18.45 1.49
C LEU A 132 -4.75 19.83 1.20
N GLN A 133 -6.05 20.05 1.45
CA GLN A 133 -6.72 21.34 1.25
C GLN A 133 -6.08 22.47 2.05
N ARG A 134 -5.65 22.19 3.29
CA ARG A 134 -4.96 23.19 4.13
C ARG A 134 -3.63 23.65 3.58
N HIS A 135 -2.96 22.82 2.78
CA HIS A 135 -1.63 23.10 2.27
C HIS A 135 -1.61 23.46 0.78
N ALA A 136 -2.68 23.15 0.05
CA ALA A 136 -2.80 23.44 -1.37
C ALA A 136 -4.28 23.69 -1.73
N PRO A 137 -4.79 24.93 -1.51
CA PRO A 137 -6.18 25.29 -1.78
C PRO A 137 -6.52 25.30 -3.28
N ASP A 138 -5.54 25.43 -4.17
CA ASP A 138 -5.74 25.50 -5.62
C ASP A 138 -5.94 24.12 -6.29
N ILE A 139 -5.86 23.03 -5.53
CA ILE A 139 -6.08 21.69 -6.08
C ILE A 139 -7.56 21.55 -6.47
N SER A 140 -7.81 21.15 -7.70
CA SER A 140 -9.17 20.87 -8.17
C SER A 140 -9.65 19.51 -7.63
N TYR A 141 -10.57 19.55 -6.68
CA TYR A 141 -11.24 18.37 -6.12
C TYR A 141 -12.45 18.01 -6.98
N LYS A 142 -12.36 16.89 -7.71
CA LYS A 142 -13.55 16.23 -8.28
C LYS A 142 -14.00 15.19 -7.27
N LEU A 143 -14.80 15.59 -6.28
CA LEU A 143 -15.42 14.69 -5.29
C LEU A 143 -16.61 13.95 -5.91
#